data_AF-A0A0T6DS53-F1
#
_entry.id   AF-A0A0T6DS53-F1
#
_cell.length_a   1.000
_cell.length_b   1.000
_cell.length_c   1.000
_cell.angle_alpha   90.00
_cell.angle_beta   90.00
_cell.angle_gamma   90.00
#
_symmetry.space_group_name_H-M   'P 1'
#
loop_
_entity.id
_entity.type
_entity.pdbx_description
1 polymer ?
#
loop_
_entity_poly.entity_id
_entity_poly.type
_entity_poly.pdbx_seq_one_letter_code
_entity_poly.pdbx_strand_id
1 'polypeptide(L)'
;MDNEENKPFNYDLVVPKGGKIDALIFKNDYVNIPMTLFYSIEVELDTFEIDNEVIDTSLILDFISVDINDLKQLENRAFDFPIYPEKNYIDASVYILWTHHPVSVSKLTFGKVENGYISVTIDYNIEYLHSNVQDSVVRTLSTTLKLDKLSIYSEILEPTEDNFASAIELMSNFYNIEGLETPRINCNEFDVKNIVFDIKQ
;
A
#
# COMPACT_ATOMS: atom_id res chain seq x y z
N MET A 1 -27.56 30.00 3.45
CA MET A 1 -27.04 28.62 3.34
C MET A 1 -25.81 28.76 2.47
N ASP A 2 -24.65 28.84 3.09
CA ASP A 2 -23.39 28.78 2.36
C ASP A 2 -23.30 27.36 1.78
N ASN A 3 -23.20 27.22 0.47
CA ASN A 3 -23.04 25.93 -0.19
C ASN A 3 -21.68 25.35 0.22
N GLU A 4 -21.67 24.38 1.14
CA GLU A 4 -20.47 23.66 1.56
C GLU A 4 -19.81 22.89 0.40
N GLU A 5 -20.56 22.57 -0.66
CA GLU A 5 -20.10 21.92 -1.90
C GLU A 5 -19.01 22.67 -2.69
N ASN A 6 -18.65 23.90 -2.31
CA ASN A 6 -17.68 24.74 -3.01
C ASN A 6 -16.35 24.94 -2.24
N LYS A 7 -16.07 24.16 -1.20
CA LYS A 7 -14.80 24.24 -0.45
C LYS A 7 -13.84 23.15 -0.91
N PRO A 8 -12.54 23.44 -1.10
CA PRO A 8 -11.55 22.39 -1.33
C PRO A 8 -11.44 21.50 -0.10
N PHE A 9 -10.94 20.27 -0.28
CA PHE A 9 -10.65 19.36 0.81
C PHE A 9 -9.64 19.99 1.79
N ASN A 10 -9.88 19.83 3.09
CA ASN A 10 -8.96 20.32 4.12
C ASN A 10 -7.86 19.29 4.37
N TYR A 11 -6.69 19.50 3.77
CA TYR A 11 -5.53 18.60 3.92
C TYR A 11 -4.90 18.62 5.31
N ASP A 12 -5.20 19.61 6.16
CA ASP A 12 -4.73 19.62 7.56
C ASP A 12 -5.32 18.45 8.38
N LEU A 13 -6.37 17.79 7.87
CA LEU A 13 -6.96 16.59 8.45
C LEU A 13 -6.15 15.32 8.15
N VAL A 14 -5.25 15.34 7.15
CA VAL A 14 -4.48 14.17 6.74
C VAL A 14 -3.19 14.09 7.55
N VAL A 15 -3.31 13.61 8.78
CA VAL A 15 -2.19 13.43 9.70
C VAL A 15 -1.90 11.93 9.85
N PRO A 16 -0.70 11.44 9.53
CA PRO A 16 -0.40 10.01 9.62
C PRO A 16 -0.06 9.57 11.05
N LYS A 17 -0.58 8.41 11.47
CA LYS A 17 -0.21 7.72 12.72
C LYS A 17 0.99 6.78 12.56
N GLY A 18 1.24 6.34 11.33
CA GLY A 18 2.12 5.22 11.02
C GLY A 18 1.53 4.41 9.89
N GLY A 19 2.21 3.35 9.49
CA GLY A 19 1.69 2.47 8.47
C GLY A 19 2.44 1.17 8.40
N LYS A 20 2.16 0.41 7.35
CA LYS A 20 2.86 -0.82 7.00
C LYS A 20 3.11 -0.86 5.50
N ILE A 21 4.15 -1.61 5.15
CA ILE A 21 4.41 -2.05 3.78
C ILE A 21 4.38 -3.58 3.79
N ASP A 22 3.58 -4.13 2.89
CA ASP A 22 3.50 -5.56 2.61
C ASP A 22 3.70 -5.83 1.12
N ALA A 23 3.83 -7.10 0.77
CA ALA A 23 3.94 -7.52 -0.62
C ALA A 23 3.12 -8.77 -0.90
N LEU A 24 2.80 -8.95 -2.17
CA LEU A 24 1.91 -9.99 -2.65
C LEU A 24 2.35 -10.46 -4.02
N ILE A 25 2.51 -11.78 -4.17
CA ILE A 25 2.62 -12.39 -5.49
C ILE A 25 1.21 -12.46 -6.10
N PHE A 26 1.04 -11.81 -7.25
CA PHE A 26 -0.22 -11.72 -7.98
C PHE A 26 -0.02 -12.10 -9.44
N LYS A 27 -1.07 -12.65 -10.05
CA LYS A 27 -1.14 -12.98 -11.48
C LYS A 27 -2.57 -12.78 -11.95
N ASN A 28 -2.76 -12.19 -13.12
CA ASN A 28 -4.07 -12.10 -13.74
C ASN A 28 -3.98 -12.20 -15.26
N ASP A 29 -4.35 -13.36 -15.81
CA ASP A 29 -4.30 -13.62 -17.25
C ASP A 29 -5.34 -12.80 -18.04
N TYR A 30 -6.46 -12.41 -17.42
CA TYR A 30 -7.53 -11.66 -18.11
C TYR A 30 -7.10 -10.24 -18.49
N VAL A 31 -6.18 -9.65 -17.74
CA VAL A 31 -5.62 -8.31 -17.98
C VAL A 31 -4.12 -8.34 -18.30
N ASN A 32 -3.58 -9.51 -18.62
CA ASN A 32 -2.17 -9.74 -18.99
C ASN A 32 -1.16 -9.27 -17.93
N ILE A 33 -1.49 -9.44 -16.64
CA ILE A 33 -0.52 -9.26 -15.55
C ILE A 33 0.22 -10.59 -15.35
N PRO A 34 1.52 -10.67 -15.71
CA PRO A 34 2.31 -11.86 -15.43
C PRO A 34 2.46 -12.03 -13.91
N MET A 35 2.92 -13.21 -13.48
CA MET A 35 3.23 -13.43 -12.08
C MET A 35 4.27 -12.41 -11.60
N THR A 36 3.85 -11.54 -10.68
CA THR A 36 4.58 -10.35 -10.28
C THR A 36 4.47 -10.17 -8.77
N LEU A 37 5.53 -9.70 -8.13
CA LEU A 37 5.49 -9.23 -6.75
C LEU A 37 5.08 -7.76 -6.75
N PHE A 38 3.93 -7.46 -6.18
CA PHE A 38 3.48 -6.09 -5.93
C PHE A 38 3.64 -5.76 -4.47
N TYR A 39 3.91 -4.49 -4.18
CA TYR A 39 3.91 -3.93 -2.84
C TYR A 39 2.63 -3.15 -2.60
N SER A 40 2.18 -3.14 -1.35
CA SER A 40 1.11 -2.31 -0.87
C SER A 40 1.57 -1.53 0.35
N ILE A 41 1.13 -0.28 0.44
CA ILE A 41 1.38 0.61 1.58
C ILE A 41 0.04 1.03 2.13
N GLU A 42 -0.16 0.82 3.43
CA GLU A 42 -1.28 1.37 4.17
C GLU A 42 -0.75 2.35 5.21
N VAL A 43 -1.24 3.58 5.18
CA VAL A 43 -0.94 4.62 6.17
C VAL A 43 -2.21 4.94 6.95
N GLU A 44 -2.24 4.54 8.22
CA GLU A 44 -3.32 4.90 9.13
C GLU A 44 -3.29 6.42 9.39
N LEU A 45 -4.45 7.07 9.31
CA LEU A 45 -4.59 8.49 9.58
C LEU A 45 -5.13 8.73 11.01
N ASP A 46 -4.84 9.91 11.56
CA ASP A 46 -5.54 10.39 12.73
C ASP A 46 -7.04 10.47 12.45
N THR A 47 -7.82 10.14 13.47
CA THR A 47 -9.27 10.24 13.38
C THR A 47 -9.65 11.70 13.28
N PHE A 48 -10.49 12.06 12.31
CA PHE A 48 -10.95 13.43 12.10
C PHE A 48 -12.47 13.49 11.90
N GLU A 49 -13.03 14.70 11.92
CA GLU A 49 -14.48 14.92 11.78
C GLU A 49 -14.76 15.78 10.55
N ILE A 50 -15.71 15.33 9.71
CA ILE A 50 -16.28 16.10 8.58
C ILE A 50 -17.79 15.98 8.68
N ASP A 51 -18.51 17.10 8.63
CA ASP A 51 -19.98 17.16 8.66
C ASP A 51 -20.63 16.43 9.87
N ASN A 52 -19.95 16.43 11.02
CA ASN A 52 -20.29 15.69 12.24
C ASN A 52 -20.19 14.16 12.14
N GLU A 53 -19.54 13.64 11.09
CA GLU A 53 -19.16 12.24 10.99
C GLU A 53 -17.70 12.05 11.41
N VAL A 54 -17.48 11.11 12.33
CA VAL A 54 -16.14 10.68 12.73
C VAL A 54 -15.59 9.74 11.68
N ILE A 55 -14.46 10.12 11.08
CA ILE A 55 -13.78 9.38 10.02
C ILE A 55 -12.56 8.69 10.63
N ASP A 56 -12.56 7.36 10.55
CA ASP A 56 -11.42 6.50 10.88
C ASP A 56 -11.04 5.73 9.62
N THR A 57 -9.88 6.04 9.05
CA THR A 57 -9.52 5.62 7.69
C THR A 57 -8.02 5.55 7.49
N SER A 58 -7.63 4.95 6.37
CA SER A 58 -6.24 4.82 5.93
C SER A 58 -6.08 5.36 4.52
N LEU A 59 -4.91 5.92 4.23
CA LEU A 59 -4.44 6.11 2.86
C LEU A 59 -3.86 4.76 2.39
N ILE A 60 -4.45 4.18 1.34
CA ILE A 60 -4.11 2.87 0.81
C ILE A 60 -3.47 3.06 -0.57
N LEU A 61 -2.31 2.47 -0.78
CA LEU A 61 -1.58 2.45 -2.06
C LEU A 61 -1.32 0.98 -2.44
N ASP A 62 -1.92 0.53 -3.51
CA ASP A 62 -1.84 -0.84 -4.01
C ASP A 62 -1.13 -0.93 -5.37
N PHE A 63 -0.74 -2.16 -5.73
CA PHE A 63 -0.10 -2.50 -6.99
C PHE A 63 1.19 -1.70 -7.28
N ILE A 64 1.94 -1.35 -6.23
CA ILE A 64 3.24 -0.69 -6.39
C ILE A 64 4.23 -1.70 -6.98
N SER A 65 4.78 -1.38 -8.15
CA SER A 65 5.78 -2.20 -8.82
C SER A 65 7.11 -1.47 -8.83
N VAL A 66 8.09 -2.01 -8.11
CA VAL A 66 9.47 -1.53 -8.08
C VAL A 66 10.43 -2.71 -8.22
N ASP A 67 11.53 -2.52 -8.93
CA ASP A 67 12.53 -3.55 -9.17
C ASP A 67 13.48 -3.66 -7.96
N ILE A 68 13.01 -4.38 -6.95
CA ILE A 68 13.76 -4.78 -5.75
C ILE A 68 13.41 -6.22 -5.39
N ASN A 69 14.30 -6.89 -4.68
CA ASN A 69 14.05 -8.22 -4.11
C ASN A 69 14.28 -8.27 -2.59
N ASP A 70 14.48 -7.12 -1.95
CA ASP A 70 14.56 -6.98 -0.50
C ASP A 70 14.07 -5.58 -0.14
N LEU A 71 13.16 -5.44 0.82
CA LEU A 71 12.65 -4.14 1.27
C LEU A 71 13.75 -3.25 1.85
N LYS A 72 14.87 -3.83 2.33
CA LYS A 72 16.06 -3.06 2.71
C LYS A 72 16.67 -2.31 1.53
N GLN A 73 16.44 -2.73 0.29
CA GLN A 73 16.88 -2.01 -0.91
C GLN A 73 16.05 -0.77 -1.20
N LEU A 74 14.94 -0.50 -0.50
CA LEU A 74 14.26 0.78 -0.58
C LEU A 74 15.05 1.89 0.14
N GLU A 75 15.92 1.54 1.08
CA GLU A 75 16.60 2.48 1.95
C GLU A 75 17.28 3.62 1.16
N ASN A 76 16.96 4.87 1.52
CA ASN A 76 17.49 6.09 0.90
C ASN A 76 17.24 6.20 -0.63
N ARG A 77 16.20 5.55 -1.15
CA ARG A 77 15.80 5.65 -2.58
C ARG A 77 14.52 6.42 -2.75
N ALA A 78 14.36 7.00 -3.94
CA ALA A 78 13.13 7.59 -4.39
C ALA A 78 12.67 6.92 -5.70
N PHE A 79 11.36 6.84 -5.87
CA PHE A 79 10.70 6.29 -7.05
C PHE A 79 9.63 7.27 -7.49
N ASP A 80 9.70 7.70 -8.75
CA ASP A 80 8.67 8.51 -9.38
C ASP A 80 7.67 7.58 -10.07
N PHE A 81 6.38 7.94 -9.98
CA PHE A 81 5.29 7.16 -10.54
C PHE A 81 4.47 8.02 -11.49
N PRO A 82 3.98 7.44 -12.59
CA PRO A 82 3.08 8.14 -13.48
C PRO A 82 1.69 8.27 -12.84
N ILE A 83 0.89 9.20 -13.35
CA ILE A 83 -0.47 9.45 -12.85
C ILE A 83 -1.49 8.74 -13.75
N TYR A 84 -2.59 8.24 -13.17
CA TYR A 84 -3.68 7.61 -13.91
C TYR A 84 -4.10 8.45 -15.14
N PRO A 85 -4.34 7.85 -16.32
CA PRO A 85 -4.39 6.41 -16.61
C PRO A 85 -3.08 5.81 -17.15
N GLU A 86 -1.94 6.47 -16.95
CA GLU A 86 -0.66 5.99 -17.48
C GLU A 86 -0.24 4.65 -16.84
N LYS A 87 0.41 3.78 -17.62
CA LYS A 87 0.79 2.44 -17.17
C LYS A 87 1.74 2.51 -15.97
N ASN A 88 1.55 1.61 -14.99
CA ASN A 88 2.31 1.50 -13.73
C ASN A 88 2.09 2.66 -12.75
N TYR A 89 0.97 3.40 -12.88
CA TYR A 89 0.51 4.27 -11.80
C TYR A 89 0.22 3.43 -10.54
N ILE A 90 0.35 4.05 -9.37
CA ILE A 90 -0.05 3.43 -8.10
C ILE A 90 -1.57 3.54 -7.99
N ASP A 91 -2.25 2.43 -7.74
CA ASP A 91 -3.67 2.44 -7.43
C ASP A 91 -3.85 2.86 -5.97
N ALA A 92 -4.23 4.13 -5.75
CA ALA A 92 -4.30 4.67 -4.40
C ALA A 92 -5.64 5.31 -4.09
N SER A 93 -6.05 5.21 -2.83
CA SER A 93 -7.33 5.71 -2.38
C SER A 93 -7.37 6.04 -0.89
N VAL A 94 -8.38 6.82 -0.50
CA VAL A 94 -8.79 7.02 0.88
C VAL A 94 -10.32 6.98 0.94
N TYR A 95 -10.86 6.39 2.00
CA TYR A 95 -12.31 6.35 2.21
C TYR A 95 -12.73 7.45 3.18
N ILE A 96 -13.55 8.39 2.70
CA ILE A 96 -14.06 9.53 3.48
C ILE A 96 -15.56 9.62 3.23
N LEU A 97 -16.36 9.76 4.29
CA LEU A 97 -17.83 9.79 4.20
C LEU A 97 -18.39 8.64 3.33
N TRP A 98 -17.93 7.41 3.62
CA TRP A 98 -18.34 6.18 2.93
C TRP A 98 -18.06 6.15 1.41
N THR A 99 -17.23 7.07 0.92
CA THR A 99 -16.91 7.22 -0.50
C THR A 99 -15.44 6.96 -0.74
N HIS A 100 -15.17 6.19 -1.80
CA HIS A 100 -13.82 5.96 -2.29
C HIS A 100 -13.32 7.20 -3.03
N HIS A 101 -12.30 7.86 -2.49
CA HIS A 101 -11.64 8.99 -3.12
C HIS A 101 -10.33 8.54 -3.76
N PRO A 102 -10.20 8.64 -5.09
CA PRO A 102 -8.93 8.37 -5.76
C PRO A 102 -7.82 9.27 -5.23
N VAL A 103 -6.62 8.72 -5.13
CA VAL A 103 -5.41 9.45 -4.76
C VAL A 103 -4.39 9.30 -5.87
N SER A 104 -3.92 10.43 -6.39
CA SER A 104 -2.77 10.45 -7.30
C SER A 104 -1.50 10.46 -6.48
N VAL A 105 -0.62 9.47 -6.68
CA VAL A 105 0.71 9.42 -6.04
C VAL A 105 1.78 9.56 -7.11
N SER A 106 2.57 10.62 -7.02
CA SER A 106 3.61 10.94 -8.01
C SER A 106 5.00 10.48 -7.60
N LYS A 107 5.24 10.31 -6.29
CA LYS A 107 6.55 9.95 -5.77
C LYS A 107 6.48 9.30 -4.40
N LEU A 108 7.33 8.29 -4.21
CA LEU A 108 7.68 7.74 -2.90
C LEU A 108 9.16 7.95 -2.64
N THR A 109 9.51 8.52 -1.50
CA THR A 109 10.90 8.67 -1.03
C THR A 109 11.07 7.93 0.27
N PHE A 110 11.94 6.94 0.28
CA PHE A 110 12.21 6.09 1.43
C PHE A 110 13.48 6.56 2.13
N GLY A 111 13.41 6.63 3.46
CA GLY A 111 14.52 6.97 4.34
C GLY A 111 15.25 5.73 4.83
N LYS A 112 15.69 5.78 6.10
CA LYS A 112 16.45 4.71 6.74
C LYS A 112 15.55 3.55 7.18
N VAL A 113 16.08 2.33 7.15
CA VAL A 113 15.48 1.16 7.79
C VAL A 113 16.06 0.99 9.18
N GLU A 114 15.22 1.03 10.22
CA GLU A 114 15.62 0.84 11.61
C GLU A 114 14.56 0.02 12.36
N ASN A 115 14.99 -1.02 13.08
CA ASN A 115 14.14 -1.85 13.94
C ASN A 115 12.86 -2.37 13.25
N GLY A 116 12.97 -2.77 11.98
CA GLY A 116 11.86 -3.28 11.18
C GLY A 116 10.86 -2.22 10.71
N TYR A 117 11.24 -0.94 10.74
CA TYR A 117 10.49 0.16 10.15
C TYR A 117 11.32 0.87 9.08
N ILE A 118 10.66 1.47 8.10
CA ILE A 118 11.26 2.35 7.10
C ILE A 118 10.53 3.69 7.09
N SER A 119 11.27 4.80 7.14
CA SER A 119 10.67 6.12 6.92
C SER A 119 10.23 6.26 5.46
N VAL A 120 9.08 6.89 5.22
CA VAL A 120 8.58 7.17 3.88
C VAL A 120 8.05 8.61 3.81
N THR A 121 8.24 9.22 2.66
CA THR A 121 7.61 10.47 2.24
C THR A 121 6.84 10.20 0.95
N ILE A 122 5.58 10.61 0.92
CA ILE A 122 4.61 10.34 -0.16
C ILE A 122 4.18 11.68 -0.73
N ASP A 123 4.39 11.90 -2.03
CA ASP A 123 3.89 13.06 -2.76
C ASP A 123 2.58 12.69 -3.46
N TYR A 124 1.47 13.27 -2.98
CA TYR A 124 0.11 12.83 -3.33
C TYR A 124 -0.88 13.99 -3.52
N ASN A 125 -2.01 13.69 -4.14
CA ASN A 125 -3.17 14.57 -4.24
C ASN A 125 -4.45 13.72 -4.19
N ILE A 126 -5.43 14.14 -3.38
CA ILE A 126 -6.72 13.47 -3.22
C ILE A 126 -7.74 14.10 -4.17
N GLU A 127 -8.37 13.29 -5.01
CA GLU A 127 -9.53 13.70 -5.79
C GLU A 127 -10.79 13.66 -4.91
N TYR A 128 -11.08 14.77 -4.23
CA TYR A 128 -12.17 14.86 -3.27
C TYR A 128 -13.53 15.05 -3.94
N LEU A 129 -14.17 13.93 -4.27
CA LEU A 129 -15.46 13.79 -4.95
C LEU A 129 -16.69 14.45 -4.26
N HIS A 130 -16.56 14.92 -3.02
CA HIS A 130 -17.62 15.66 -2.32
C HIS A 130 -17.53 17.19 -2.52
N SER A 131 -16.57 17.65 -3.31
CA SER A 131 -16.41 19.05 -3.67
C SER A 131 -16.48 19.22 -5.18
N ASN A 132 -17.06 20.33 -5.63
CA ASN A 132 -17.01 20.75 -7.03
C ASN A 132 -15.70 21.51 -7.36
N VAL A 133 -14.80 21.68 -6.39
CA VAL A 133 -13.50 22.34 -6.59
C VAL A 133 -12.43 21.30 -6.90
N GLN A 134 -11.89 21.36 -8.11
CA GLN A 134 -10.75 20.54 -8.49
C GLN A 134 -9.47 21.07 -7.84
N ASP A 135 -8.86 20.29 -6.93
CA ASP A 135 -7.52 20.55 -6.39
C ASP A 135 -6.51 19.64 -7.09
N SER A 136 -5.53 20.24 -7.77
CA SER A 136 -4.42 19.52 -8.44
C SER A 136 -3.08 19.72 -7.74
N VAL A 137 -3.08 20.41 -6.60
CA VAL A 137 -1.86 20.72 -5.87
C VAL A 137 -1.38 19.46 -5.15
N VAL A 138 -0.13 19.10 -5.41
CA VAL A 138 0.55 17.98 -4.73
C VAL A 138 0.89 18.39 -3.31
N ARG A 139 0.58 17.50 -2.36
CA ARG A 139 0.96 17.59 -0.95
C ARG A 139 1.97 16.50 -0.63
N THR A 140 2.64 16.66 0.50
CA THR A 140 3.63 15.70 0.98
C THR A 140 3.24 15.22 2.37
N LEU A 141 3.20 13.90 2.55
CA LEU A 141 2.97 13.25 3.83
C LEU A 141 4.20 12.43 4.20
N SER A 142 4.63 12.47 5.46
CA SER A 142 5.78 11.69 5.93
C SER A 142 5.42 10.86 7.15
N THR A 143 5.83 9.60 7.16
CA THR A 143 5.54 8.64 8.23
C THR A 143 6.57 7.50 8.27
N THR A 144 6.36 6.52 9.14
CA THR A 144 7.12 5.26 9.17
C THR A 144 6.22 4.09 8.84
N LEU A 145 6.73 3.17 8.02
CA LEU A 145 6.06 1.94 7.64
C LEU A 145 6.74 0.77 8.33
N LYS A 146 5.97 -0.05 9.05
CA LYS A 146 6.41 -1.35 9.51
C LYS A 146 6.64 -2.25 8.30
N LEU A 147 7.79 -2.92 8.26
CA LEU A 147 8.03 -4.03 7.33
C LEU A 147 7.19 -5.21 7.82
N ASP A 148 6.08 -5.52 7.15
CA ASP A 148 5.12 -6.50 7.66
C ASP A 148 5.39 -7.91 7.11
N LYS A 149 4.82 -8.25 5.95
CA LYS A 149 4.83 -9.62 5.42
C LYS A 149 4.78 -9.65 3.90
N LEU A 150 5.17 -10.80 3.37
CA LEU A 150 4.99 -11.13 1.97
C LEU A 150 4.00 -12.29 1.85
N SER A 151 3.09 -12.22 0.88
CA SER A 151 1.99 -13.16 0.73
C SER A 151 1.98 -13.82 -0.64
N ILE A 152 1.50 -15.06 -0.68
CA ILE A 152 1.16 -15.78 -1.91
C ILE A 152 -0.33 -16.08 -1.84
N TYR A 153 -1.09 -15.60 -2.83
CA TYR A 153 -2.53 -15.87 -2.88
C TYR A 153 -2.82 -17.36 -3.09
N SER A 154 -3.91 -17.82 -2.49
CA SER A 154 -4.39 -19.20 -2.60
C SER A 154 -4.68 -19.66 -4.03
N GLU A 155 -5.02 -18.73 -4.94
CA GLU A 155 -5.20 -19.02 -6.37
C GLU A 155 -3.88 -19.39 -7.07
N ILE A 156 -2.74 -18.96 -6.54
CA ILE A 156 -1.41 -19.28 -7.05
C ILE A 156 -0.88 -20.57 -6.42
N LEU A 157 -1.02 -20.68 -5.10
CA LEU A 157 -0.57 -21.86 -4.35
C LEU A 157 -1.49 -22.10 -3.16
N GLU A 158 -2.08 -23.29 -3.09
CA GLU A 158 -3.02 -23.63 -2.03
C GLU A 158 -2.35 -23.53 -0.64
N PRO A 159 -2.98 -22.88 0.35
CA PRO A 159 -2.38 -22.60 1.65
C PRO A 159 -2.42 -23.82 2.57
N THR A 160 -1.56 -24.79 2.29
CA THR A 160 -1.33 -26.01 3.08
C THR A 160 0.14 -26.11 3.49
N GLU A 161 0.43 -26.81 4.59
CA GLU A 161 1.81 -27.02 5.05
C GLU A 161 2.64 -27.82 4.04
N ASP A 162 2.02 -28.77 3.33
CA ASP A 162 2.67 -29.54 2.26
C ASP A 162 3.22 -28.67 1.13
N ASN A 163 2.64 -27.47 0.93
CA ASN A 163 3.06 -26.52 -0.08
C ASN A 163 4.15 -25.55 0.39
N PHE A 164 4.63 -25.61 1.64
CA PHE A 164 5.65 -24.67 2.13
C PHE A 164 6.97 -24.73 1.37
N ALA A 165 7.42 -25.91 0.93
CA ALA A 165 8.62 -26.03 0.11
C ALA A 165 8.45 -25.32 -1.25
N SER A 166 7.31 -25.55 -1.91
CA SER A 166 6.94 -24.89 -3.16
C SER A 166 6.77 -23.37 -2.99
N ALA A 167 6.27 -22.93 -1.83
CA ALA A 167 6.13 -21.51 -1.51
C ALA A 167 7.49 -20.83 -1.38
N ILE A 168 8.47 -21.47 -0.73
CA ILE A 168 9.85 -20.98 -0.62
C ILE A 168 10.49 -20.88 -2.00
N GLU A 169 10.39 -21.94 -2.81
CA GLU A 169 10.90 -21.95 -4.19
C GLU A 169 10.27 -20.82 -5.01
N LEU A 170 8.95 -20.68 -4.96
CA LEU A 170 8.23 -19.63 -5.66
C LEU A 170 8.70 -18.23 -5.23
N MET A 171 8.70 -17.96 -3.91
CA MET A 171 9.10 -16.67 -3.36
C MET A 171 10.55 -16.31 -3.71
N SER A 172 11.44 -17.31 -3.78
CA SER A 172 12.86 -17.09 -4.14
C SER A 172 13.09 -16.52 -5.54
N ASN A 173 12.11 -16.64 -6.43
CA ASN A 173 12.17 -16.03 -7.76
C ASN A 173 11.91 -14.51 -7.75
N PHE A 174 11.32 -13.99 -6.66
CA PHE A 174 10.89 -12.60 -6.55
C PHE A 174 11.57 -11.84 -5.40
N TYR A 175 11.96 -12.55 -4.34
CA TYR A 175 12.44 -11.95 -3.11
C TYR A 175 13.56 -12.75 -2.45
N ASN A 176 14.42 -12.06 -1.72
CA ASN A 176 15.50 -12.64 -0.94
C ASN A 176 14.96 -13.41 0.27
N ILE A 177 14.83 -14.72 0.14
CA ILE A 177 14.29 -15.61 1.17
C ILE A 177 15.12 -15.64 2.47
N GLU A 178 16.40 -15.26 2.44
CA GLU A 178 17.22 -15.23 3.66
C GLU A 178 16.68 -14.24 4.69
N GLY A 179 16.05 -13.15 4.21
CA GLY A 179 15.40 -12.11 5.01
C GLY A 179 14.00 -12.48 5.52
N LEU A 180 13.52 -13.70 5.26
CA LEU A 180 12.16 -14.12 5.60
C LEU A 180 12.15 -15.21 6.67
N GLU A 181 11.13 -15.20 7.53
CA GLU A 181 10.82 -16.31 8.43
C GLU A 181 10.26 -17.52 7.67
N THR A 182 10.09 -18.65 8.37
CA THR A 182 9.43 -19.83 7.79
C THR A 182 8.00 -19.50 7.41
N PRO A 183 7.51 -19.98 6.25
CA PRO A 183 6.15 -19.71 5.82
C PRO A 183 5.13 -20.24 6.84
N ARG A 184 4.01 -19.53 6.93
CA ARG A 184 2.84 -19.95 7.71
C ARG A 184 1.55 -19.69 6.94
N ILE A 185 0.49 -20.38 7.33
CA ILE A 185 -0.84 -20.09 6.82
C ILE A 185 -1.39 -18.89 7.58
N ASN A 186 -1.84 -17.87 6.85
CA ASN A 186 -2.57 -16.74 7.39
C ASN A 186 -4.02 -16.83 6.94
N CYS A 187 -4.95 -16.76 7.88
CA CYS A 187 -6.37 -16.62 7.61
C CYS A 187 -6.76 -15.18 7.99
N ASN A 188 -7.29 -14.41 7.04
CA ASN A 188 -7.80 -13.08 7.35
C ASN A 188 -9.21 -13.16 7.99
N GLU A 189 -9.77 -12.01 8.34
CA GLU A 189 -11.10 -11.89 8.96
C GLU A 189 -12.27 -12.34 8.06
N PHE A 190 -12.02 -12.52 6.76
CA PHE A 190 -12.99 -13.00 5.77
C PHE A 190 -12.81 -14.48 5.42
N ASP A 191 -12.10 -15.24 6.26
CA ASP A 191 -11.78 -16.65 6.05
C ASP A 191 -10.95 -16.94 4.77
N VAL A 192 -10.32 -15.90 4.19
CA VAL A 192 -9.40 -16.06 3.06
C VAL A 192 -8.05 -16.48 3.60
N LYS A 193 -7.57 -17.64 3.13
CA LYS A 193 -6.30 -18.23 3.51
C LYS A 193 -5.23 -17.96 2.46
N ASN A 194 -4.05 -17.57 2.91
CA ASN A 194 -2.85 -17.36 2.09
C ASN A 194 -1.63 -17.96 2.78
N ILE A 195 -0.58 -18.23 2.01
CA ILE A 195 0.75 -18.49 2.57
C ILE A 195 1.43 -17.15 2.77
N VAL A 196 1.99 -16.91 3.95
CA VAL A 196 2.71 -15.66 4.26
C VAL A 196 4.09 -15.95 4.82
N PHE A 197 4.97 -14.99 4.61
CA PHE A 197 6.32 -14.92 5.14
C PHE A 197 6.46 -13.61 5.91
N ASP A 198 6.70 -13.69 7.21
CA ASP A 198 7.04 -12.51 8.01
C ASP A 198 8.50 -12.11 7.72
N ILE A 199 8.79 -10.81 7.78
CA ILE A 199 10.13 -10.30 7.53
C ILE A 199 10.96 -10.40 8.80
N LYS A 200 12.16 -10.99 8.70
CA LYS A 200 13.11 -11.05 9.81
C LYS A 200 13.59 -9.65 10.18
N GLN A 201 13.47 -9.32 11.47
CA GLN A 201 13.88 -8.05 12.06
C GLN A 201 15.37 -8.03 12.42
#